data_AF-A0A7G6WKI4-F1
#
_entry.id   AF-A0A7G6WKI4-F1
#
_cell.length_a   1.000
_cell.length_b   1.000
_cell.length_c   1.000
_cell.angle_alpha   90.00
_cell.angle_beta   90.00
_cell.angle_gamma   90.00
#
_symmetry.space_group_name_H-M   'P 1'
#
loop_
_entity.id
_entity.type
_entity.pdbx_description
1 polymer ?
#
loop_
_entity_poly.entity_id
_entity_poly.type
_entity_poly.pdbx_seq_one_letter_code
_entity_poly.pdbx_strand_id
1 'polypeptide(L)'
;MRLPLMGPPVTVERGPFWWMRAALGALGTAALGYAVFGFLANVPLAQLIGVAAWLAAALVVHDGVLVPLTTLAGGGLSRLTYGLRPVQQGIVRGALLVGAVVTLLAAPLIRAQQVLQPSGPGSGANHTVLQGDYVQALGILWLVLVVAAAGFVAAVGLYTRRSSVKKTRP
;
A
#
# COMPACT_ATOMS: atom_id res chain seq x y z
N MET A 1 -42.40 -28.00 3.87
CA MET A 1 -41.48 -27.10 4.60
C MET A 1 -40.59 -27.97 5.48
N ARG A 2 -39.37 -28.31 5.02
CA ARG A 2 -38.44 -29.18 5.77
C ARG A 2 -37.39 -28.29 6.43
N LEU A 3 -37.35 -28.29 7.76
CA LEU A 3 -36.33 -27.58 8.53
C LEU A 3 -34.95 -28.20 8.23
N PRO A 4 -33.92 -27.40 7.93
CA PRO A 4 -32.56 -27.91 7.80
C PRO A 4 -32.10 -28.43 9.16
N LEU A 5 -31.81 -29.74 9.21
CA LEU A 5 -31.26 -30.40 10.39
C LEU A 5 -29.90 -29.76 10.71
N MET A 6 -29.80 -29.18 11.91
CA MET A 6 -28.57 -28.63 12.47
C MET A 6 -27.56 -29.78 12.55
N GLY A 7 -26.50 -29.73 11.75
CA GLY A 7 -25.42 -30.70 11.81
C GLY A 7 -24.76 -30.70 13.19
N PRO A 8 -24.13 -31.82 13.62
CA PRO A 8 -23.45 -31.89 14.90
C PRO A 8 -22.40 -30.77 15.02
N PRO A 9 -22.17 -30.23 16.23
CA PRO A 9 -21.18 -29.16 16.43
C PRO A 9 -19.81 -29.64 15.96
N VAL A 10 -19.20 -28.88 15.07
CA VAL A 10 -17.83 -29.13 14.60
C VAL A 10 -16.91 -29.00 15.81
N THR A 11 -16.39 -30.11 16.31
CA THR A 11 -15.34 -30.09 17.32
C THR A 11 -14.08 -29.58 16.65
N VAL A 12 -13.71 -28.33 16.94
CA VAL A 12 -12.44 -27.75 16.47
C VAL A 12 -11.32 -28.48 17.18
N GLU A 13 -10.79 -29.54 16.56
CA GLU A 13 -9.56 -30.15 17.02
C GLU A 13 -8.46 -29.09 17.05
N ARG A 14 -7.82 -28.93 18.21
CA ARG A 14 -6.71 -28.00 18.38
C ARG A 14 -5.52 -28.53 17.60
N GLY A 15 -5.37 -28.10 16.35
CA GLY A 15 -4.23 -28.44 15.51
C GLY A 15 -2.89 -28.11 16.18
N PRO A 16 -1.79 -28.77 15.80
CA PRO A 16 -0.51 -28.81 16.53
C PRO A 16 0.18 -27.46 16.78
N PHE A 17 -0.31 -26.36 16.19
CA PHE A 17 0.22 -25.00 16.32
C PHE A 17 -0.63 -24.08 17.22
N TRP A 18 -1.65 -24.60 17.90
CA TRP A 18 -2.55 -23.79 18.75
C TRP A 18 -1.78 -23.08 19.89
N TRP A 19 -0.78 -23.76 20.47
CA TRP A 19 0.05 -23.21 21.53
C TRP A 19 0.93 -22.06 21.03
N MET A 20 1.42 -22.13 19.79
CA MET A 20 2.21 -21.06 19.18
C MET A 20 1.35 -19.82 18.93
N ARG A 21 0.11 -20.02 18.45
CA ARG A 21 -0.86 -18.91 18.30
C ARG A 21 -1.22 -18.31 19.66
N ALA A 22 -1.43 -19.14 20.68
CA ALA A 22 -1.71 -18.69 22.03
C ALA A 22 -0.52 -17.92 22.64
N ALA A 23 0.70 -18.41 22.44
CA ALA A 23 1.93 -17.77 22.91
C ALA A 23 2.15 -16.43 22.20
N LEU A 24 1.99 -16.35 20.89
CA LEU A 24 2.08 -15.10 20.12
C LEU A 24 0.98 -14.11 20.55
N GLY A 25 -0.24 -14.59 20.78
CA GLY A 25 -1.34 -13.76 21.27
C GLY A 25 -1.06 -13.21 22.68
N ALA A 26 -0.58 -14.07 23.59
CA ALA A 26 -0.21 -13.67 24.95
C ALA A 26 0.96 -12.68 24.94
N LEU A 27 1.99 -12.93 24.14
CA LEU A 27 3.15 -12.06 24.01
C LEU A 27 2.77 -10.70 23.41
N GLY A 28 1.95 -10.67 22.35
CA GLY A 28 1.44 -9.43 21.76
C GLY A 28 0.58 -8.64 22.74
N THR A 29 -0.29 -9.31 23.49
CA THR A 29 -1.14 -8.67 24.50
C THR A 29 -0.30 -8.11 25.66
N ALA A 30 0.71 -8.86 26.13
CA ALA A 30 1.62 -8.40 27.15
C ALA A 30 2.45 -7.19 26.68
N ALA A 31 2.94 -7.21 25.44
CA ALA A 31 3.67 -6.09 24.84
C ALA A 31 2.78 -4.84 24.70
N LEU A 32 1.53 -4.99 24.25
CA LEU A 32 0.55 -3.91 24.19
C LEU A 32 0.24 -3.35 25.59
N GLY A 33 0.01 -4.23 26.56
CA GLY A 33 -0.23 -3.84 27.94
C GLY A 33 0.94 -3.05 28.54
N TYR A 34 2.17 -3.52 28.32
CA TYR A 34 3.38 -2.83 28.75
C TYR A 34 3.52 -1.46 28.08
N ALA A 35 3.27 -1.36 26.77
CA ALA A 35 3.33 -0.10 26.04
C ALA A 35 2.28 0.89 26.54
N VAL A 36 1.02 0.46 26.73
CA VAL A 36 -0.06 1.31 27.26
C VAL A 36 0.23 1.75 28.68
N PHE A 37 0.68 0.84 29.54
CA PHE A 37 1.06 1.16 30.91
C PHE A 37 2.20 2.18 30.96
N GLY A 38 3.29 1.93 30.21
CA GLY A 38 4.42 2.85 30.12
C GLY A 38 4.02 4.21 29.57
N PHE A 39 3.13 4.23 28.56
CA PHE A 39 2.60 5.47 28.00
C PHE A 39 1.79 6.26 29.03
N LEU A 40 0.83 5.65 29.71
CA LEU A 40 0.01 6.33 30.72
C LEU A 40 0.81 6.75 31.97
N ALA A 41 1.83 5.98 32.34
CA ALA A 41 2.67 6.30 33.50
C ALA A 41 3.63 7.48 33.25
N ASN A 42 4.06 7.69 32.01
CA ASN A 42 5.13 8.66 31.68
C ASN A 42 4.65 9.87 30.86
N VAL A 43 3.43 9.86 30.32
CA VAL A 43 2.91 10.94 29.48
C VAL A 43 1.97 11.85 30.27
N PRO A 44 2.23 13.17 30.36
CA PRO A 44 1.35 14.13 31.01
C PRO A 44 -0.06 14.14 30.39
N LEU A 45 -1.08 14.39 31.21
CA LEU A 45 -2.49 14.41 30.75
C LEU A 45 -2.74 15.37 29.58
N ALA A 46 -2.06 16.52 29.54
CA ALA A 46 -2.16 17.47 28.44
C ALA A 46 -1.66 16.87 27.10
N GLN A 47 -0.64 16.03 27.11
CA GLN A 47 -0.14 15.35 25.91
C GLN A 47 -1.08 14.21 25.47
N LEU A 48 -1.78 13.56 26.40
CA LEU A 48 -2.80 12.56 26.08
C LEU A 48 -3.93 13.15 25.23
N ILE A 49 -4.34 14.39 25.49
CA ILE A 49 -5.33 15.10 24.68
C ILE A 49 -4.80 15.29 23.25
N GLY A 50 -3.53 15.70 23.11
CA GLY A 50 -2.89 15.84 21.80
C GLY A 50 -2.84 14.50 21.03
N VAL A 51 -2.53 13.40 21.72
CA VAL A 51 -2.52 12.06 21.13
C VAL A 51 -3.92 11.62 20.72
N ALA A 52 -4.94 11.88 21.54
CA ALA A 52 -6.33 11.59 21.21
C ALA A 52 -6.79 12.38 19.98
N ALA A 53 -6.45 13.67 19.90
CA ALA A 53 -6.74 14.50 18.73
C ALA A 53 -6.02 13.99 17.47
N TRP A 54 -4.74 13.59 17.60
CA TRP A 54 -3.98 12.99 16.51
C TRP A 54 -4.58 11.66 16.04
N LEU A 55 -4.98 10.78 16.96
CA LEU A 55 -5.67 9.52 16.65
C LEU A 55 -6.99 9.77 15.93
N ALA A 56 -7.80 10.72 16.41
CA ALA A 56 -9.05 11.10 15.75
C ALA A 56 -8.80 11.58 14.31
N ALA A 57 -7.81 12.45 14.12
CA ALA A 57 -7.42 12.90 12.78
C ALA A 57 -6.94 11.74 11.90
N ALA A 58 -6.12 10.83 12.44
CA ALA A 58 -5.65 9.65 11.73
C ALA A 58 -6.79 8.72 11.31
N LEU A 59 -7.79 8.49 12.17
CA LEU A 59 -8.99 7.72 11.83
C LEU A 59 -9.76 8.39 10.69
N VAL A 60 -10.01 9.70 10.78
CA VAL A 60 -10.73 10.44 9.74
C VAL A 60 -9.99 10.38 8.40
N VAL A 61 -8.67 10.56 8.40
CA VAL A 61 -7.87 10.44 7.17
C VAL A 61 -7.90 9.01 6.65
N HIS A 62 -7.77 8.00 7.50
CA HIS A 62 -7.76 6.61 7.08
C HIS A 62 -9.11 6.17 6.51
N ASP A 63 -10.18 6.26 7.29
CA ASP A 63 -11.50 5.73 6.93
C ASP A 63 -12.26 6.68 6.01
N GLY A 64 -12.14 7.99 6.25
CA GLY A 64 -12.85 9.02 5.50
C GLY A 64 -12.21 9.34 4.15
N VAL A 65 -10.90 9.13 4.00
CA VAL A 65 -10.17 9.51 2.77
C VAL A 65 -9.49 8.31 2.12
N LEU A 66 -8.63 7.57 2.85
CA LEU A 66 -7.85 6.50 2.22
C LEU A 66 -8.72 5.32 1.77
N VAL A 67 -9.67 4.87 2.58
CA VAL A 67 -10.59 3.78 2.21
C VAL A 67 -11.40 4.11 0.94
N PRO A 68 -12.12 5.24 0.83
CA PRO A 68 -12.88 5.54 -0.37
C PRO A 68 -11.97 5.76 -1.59
N LEU A 69 -10.83 6.46 -1.44
CA LEU A 69 -9.90 6.65 -2.55
C LEU A 69 -9.33 5.33 -3.06
N THR A 70 -8.88 4.45 -2.17
CA THR A 70 -8.35 3.14 -2.57
C THR A 70 -9.43 2.24 -3.17
N THR A 71 -10.66 2.32 -2.67
CA THR A 71 -11.82 1.61 -3.24
C THR A 71 -12.13 2.10 -4.66
N LEU A 72 -12.19 3.42 -4.86
CA LEU A 72 -12.41 4.04 -6.17
C LEU A 72 -11.26 3.74 -7.13
N ALA A 73 -10.01 3.81 -6.67
CA ALA A 73 -8.84 3.47 -7.47
C ALA A 73 -8.85 1.98 -7.88
N GLY A 74 -9.17 1.08 -6.95
CA GLY A 74 -9.30 -0.36 -7.23
C GLY A 74 -10.44 -0.68 -8.20
N GLY A 75 -11.59 -0.05 -8.02
CA GLY A 75 -12.74 -0.17 -8.93
C GLY A 75 -12.46 0.40 -10.32
N GLY A 76 -11.87 1.60 -10.39
CA GLY A 76 -11.44 2.24 -11.63
C GLY A 76 -10.39 1.42 -12.38
N LEU A 77 -9.39 0.89 -11.66
CA LEU A 77 -8.38 0.01 -12.23
C LEU A 77 -8.98 -1.28 -12.76
N SER A 78 -9.96 -1.86 -12.05
CA SER A 78 -10.67 -3.06 -12.50
C SER A 78 -11.46 -2.81 -13.79
N ARG A 79 -12.04 -1.60 -13.94
CA ARG A 79 -12.71 -1.18 -15.18
C ARG A 79 -11.72 -0.94 -16.32
N LEU A 80 -10.62 -0.22 -16.06
CA LEU A 80 -9.59 0.08 -17.06
C LEU A 80 -8.86 -1.17 -17.58
N THR A 81 -8.74 -2.19 -16.74
CA THR A 81 -8.09 -3.46 -17.09
C THR A 81 -9.09 -4.54 -17.49
N TYR A 82 -10.36 -4.17 -17.72
CA TYR A 82 -11.38 -5.09 -18.19
C TYR A 82 -11.01 -5.63 -19.58
N GLY A 83 -11.01 -6.95 -19.74
CA GLY A 83 -10.58 -7.63 -20.97
C GLY A 83 -9.09 -8.00 -21.03
N LEU A 84 -8.27 -7.55 -20.07
CA LEU A 84 -6.90 -8.03 -19.93
C LEU A 84 -6.87 -9.41 -19.25
N ARG A 85 -5.87 -10.23 -19.60
CA ARG A 85 -5.62 -11.51 -18.93
C ARG A 85 -5.06 -11.29 -17.51
N PRO A 86 -5.20 -12.27 -16.58
CA PRO A 86 -4.72 -12.12 -15.19
C PRO A 86 -3.25 -11.70 -15.07
N VAL A 87 -2.38 -12.23 -15.93
CA VAL A 87 -0.96 -11.86 -15.98
C VAL A 87 -0.76 -10.40 -16.36
N GLN A 88 -1.51 -9.90 -17.35
CA GLN A 88 -1.44 -8.50 -17.79
C GLN A 88 -1.98 -7.56 -16.70
N GLN A 89 -3.06 -7.95 -16.02
CA GLN A 89 -3.58 -7.22 -14.86
C GLN A 89 -2.55 -7.14 -13.73
N GLY A 90 -1.82 -8.24 -13.48
CA GLY A 90 -0.73 -8.29 -12.50
C GLY A 90 0.40 -7.30 -12.82
N ILE A 91 0.80 -7.18 -14.09
CA ILE A 91 1.83 -6.22 -14.54
C ILE A 91 1.39 -4.78 -14.23
N VAL A 92 0.16 -4.42 -14.60
CA VAL A 92 -0.36 -3.06 -14.36
C VAL A 92 -0.43 -2.76 -12.86
N ARG A 93 -0.96 -3.70 -12.06
CA ARG A 93 -1.04 -3.56 -10.59
C ARG A 93 0.34 -3.42 -9.96
N GLY A 94 1.31 -4.22 -10.41
CA GLY A 94 2.69 -4.15 -9.93
C GLY A 94 3.35 -2.81 -10.24
N ALA A 95 3.23 -2.32 -11.48
CA ALA A 95 3.77 -1.02 -11.86
C ALA A 95 3.15 0.13 -11.05
N LEU A 96 1.83 0.11 -10.86
CA LEU A 96 1.13 1.11 -10.02
C LEU A 96 1.56 1.04 -8.56
N LEU A 97 1.73 -0.16 -8.01
CA LEU A 97 2.20 -0.35 -6.63
C LEU A 97 3.60 0.23 -6.44
N VAL A 98 4.54 -0.09 -7.35
CA VAL A 98 5.90 0.45 -7.32
C VAL A 98 5.86 1.98 -7.43
N GLY A 99 5.11 2.53 -8.40
CA GLY A 99 4.97 3.96 -8.56
C GLY A 99 4.39 4.65 -7.32
N ALA A 100 3.37 4.05 -6.69
CA ALA A 100 2.76 4.57 -5.47
C ALA A 100 3.72 4.56 -4.28
N VAL A 101 4.45 3.46 -4.06
CA VAL A 101 5.46 3.35 -2.99
C VAL A 101 6.57 4.38 -3.18
N VAL A 102 7.11 4.50 -4.40
CA VAL A 102 8.16 5.48 -4.68
C VAL A 102 7.63 6.91 -4.53
N THR A 103 6.38 7.19 -4.95
CA THR A 103 5.74 8.50 -4.73
C THR A 103 5.62 8.82 -3.23
N LEU A 104 5.23 7.84 -2.41
CA LEU A 104 5.13 8.01 -0.96
C LEU A 104 6.48 8.33 -0.31
N LEU A 105 7.56 7.71 -0.80
CA LEU A 105 8.93 7.99 -0.36
C LEU A 105 9.44 9.34 -0.87
N ALA A 106 9.11 9.71 -2.12
CA ALA A 106 9.54 10.95 -2.75
C ALA A 106 8.82 12.18 -2.18
N ALA A 107 7.56 12.05 -1.74
CA ALA A 107 6.77 13.16 -1.21
C ALA A 107 7.46 13.95 -0.07
N PRO A 108 7.98 13.34 1.01
CA PRO A 108 8.72 14.09 2.04
C PRO A 108 10.03 14.69 1.52
N LEU A 109 10.71 14.04 0.58
CA LEU A 109 11.94 14.57 -0.05
C LEU A 109 11.64 15.83 -0.88
N ILE A 110 10.59 15.80 -1.69
CA ILE A 110 10.12 16.95 -2.47
C ILE A 110 9.73 18.09 -1.52
N ARG A 111 8.99 17.79 -0.44
CA ARG A 111 8.61 18.81 0.54
C ARG A 111 9.83 19.40 1.25
N ALA A 112 10.79 18.57 1.63
CA ALA A 112 12.04 19.00 2.23
C ALA A 112 12.83 19.90 1.27
N GLN A 113 12.93 19.53 -0.01
CA GLN A 113 13.60 20.34 -1.04
C GLN A 113 12.93 21.72 -1.18
N GLN A 114 11.60 21.78 -1.22
CA GLN A 114 10.85 23.04 -1.32
C GLN A 114 11.06 23.99 -0.13
N VAL A 115 11.27 23.45 1.07
CA VAL A 115 11.45 24.24 2.29
C VAL A 115 12.92 24.63 2.50
N LEU A 116 13.85 23.70 2.22
CA LEU A 116 15.27 23.84 2.54
C LEU A 116 16.10 24.41 1.38
N GLN A 117 15.59 24.38 0.16
CA GLN A 117 16.23 24.98 -1.02
C GLN A 117 15.31 26.02 -1.69
N PRO A 118 14.98 27.13 -1.00
CA PRO A 118 14.15 28.16 -1.58
C PRO A 118 14.88 28.84 -2.76
N SER A 119 14.13 29.11 -3.84
CA SER A 119 14.62 29.82 -5.00
C SER A 119 14.53 31.34 -4.79
N GLY A 120 15.64 32.07 -4.88
CA GLY A 120 15.64 33.53 -4.83
C GLY A 120 17.05 34.14 -4.62
N PRO A 121 17.25 35.44 -4.94
CA PRO A 121 18.51 36.12 -4.66
C PRO A 121 18.81 36.12 -3.16
N GLY A 122 19.98 35.59 -2.78
CA GLY A 122 20.39 35.50 -1.37
C GLY A 122 19.82 34.29 -0.61
N SER A 123 19.26 33.29 -1.30
CA SER A 123 18.86 32.06 -0.62
C SER A 123 20.09 31.32 -0.08
N GLY A 124 20.09 31.02 1.22
CA GLY A 124 21.12 30.21 1.88
C GLY A 124 21.00 28.72 1.54
N ALA A 125 20.74 28.38 0.27
CA ALA A 125 20.53 27.03 -0.17
C ALA A 125 21.80 26.19 0.04
N ASN A 126 21.65 25.05 0.71
CA ASN A 126 22.74 24.10 0.90
C ASN A 126 22.71 23.02 -0.18
N HIS A 127 23.59 23.16 -1.18
CA HIS A 127 23.67 22.28 -2.35
C HIS A 127 24.37 20.93 -2.06
N THR A 128 24.80 20.66 -0.83
CA THR A 128 25.39 19.36 -0.43
C THR A 128 24.34 18.34 0.01
N VAL A 129 23.10 18.78 0.25
CA VAL A 129 21.97 17.96 0.68
C VAL A 129 20.85 18.15 -0.34
N LEU A 130 20.08 17.09 -0.65
CA LEU A 130 18.97 17.15 -1.63
C LEU A 130 19.45 17.58 -3.04
N GLN A 131 20.50 16.94 -3.56
CA GLN A 131 21.19 17.37 -4.79
C GLN A 131 20.40 17.17 -6.10
N GLY A 132 19.32 16.37 -6.08
CA GLY A 132 18.54 16.06 -7.26
C GLY A 132 17.19 16.78 -7.28
N ASP A 133 16.66 17.00 -8.48
CA ASP A 133 15.25 17.38 -8.65
C ASP A 133 14.38 16.12 -8.47
N TYR A 134 13.83 15.96 -7.26
CA TYR A 134 12.99 14.81 -6.95
C TYR A 134 11.65 14.81 -7.70
N VAL A 135 11.15 15.98 -8.12
CA VAL A 135 9.92 16.07 -8.92
C VAL A 135 10.19 15.55 -10.32
N GLN A 136 11.29 15.99 -10.94
CA GLN A 136 11.72 15.51 -12.24
C GLN A 136 12.03 14.02 -12.20
N ALA A 137 12.79 13.55 -11.21
CA ALA A 137 13.13 12.14 -11.07
C ALA A 137 11.88 11.26 -10.90
N LEU A 138 10.91 11.70 -10.10
CA LEU A 138 9.63 11.00 -9.94
C LEU A 138 8.83 10.97 -11.25
N GLY A 139 8.79 12.07 -12.00
CA GLY A 139 8.15 12.13 -13.31
C GLY A 139 8.78 11.17 -14.33
N ILE A 140 10.11 11.10 -14.36
CA ILE A 140 10.86 10.16 -15.21
C ILE A 140 10.54 8.72 -14.79
N LEU A 141 10.52 8.41 -13.49
CA LEU A 141 10.17 7.08 -13.00
C LEU A 141 8.76 6.67 -13.45
N TRP A 142 7.77 7.55 -13.33
CA TRP A 142 6.42 7.27 -13.82
C TRP A 142 6.37 7.03 -15.32
N LEU A 143 7.09 7.84 -16.11
CA LEU A 143 7.21 7.64 -17.55
C LEU A 143 7.79 6.26 -17.88
N VAL A 144 8.90 5.88 -17.22
CA VAL A 144 9.54 4.57 -17.41
C VAL A 144 8.60 3.44 -17.02
N LEU A 145 7.88 3.55 -15.90
CA LEU A 145 6.92 2.53 -15.46
C LEU A 145 5.78 2.36 -16.46
N VAL A 146 5.21 3.45 -16.98
CA VAL A 146 4.14 3.42 -17.99
C VAL A 146 4.63 2.73 -19.25
N VAL A 147 5.79 3.14 -19.77
CA VAL A 147 6.36 2.58 -21.01
C VAL A 147 6.69 1.10 -20.82
N ALA A 148 7.34 0.73 -19.71
CA ALA A 148 7.68 -0.66 -19.41
C ALA A 148 6.43 -1.53 -19.26
N ALA A 149 5.45 -1.09 -18.47
CA ALA A 149 4.21 -1.84 -18.26
C ALA A 149 3.43 -2.04 -19.56
N ALA A 150 3.28 -0.99 -20.38
CA ALA A 150 2.65 -1.09 -21.69
C ALA A 150 3.39 -2.08 -22.61
N GLY A 151 4.73 -2.00 -22.64
CA GLY A 151 5.57 -2.92 -23.40
C GLY A 151 5.40 -4.39 -22.99
N PHE A 152 5.43 -4.67 -21.69
CA PHE A 152 5.23 -6.03 -21.18
C PHE A 152 3.81 -6.55 -21.43
N VAL A 153 2.78 -5.73 -21.24
CA VAL A 153 1.39 -6.10 -21.54
C VAL A 153 1.22 -6.46 -23.02
N ALA A 154 1.80 -5.65 -23.92
CA ALA A 154 1.80 -5.90 -25.36
C ALA A 154 2.57 -7.17 -25.72
N ALA A 155 3.78 -7.37 -25.18
CA ALA A 155 4.59 -8.56 -25.43
C ALA A 155 3.88 -9.85 -25.01
N VAL A 156 3.26 -9.88 -23.82
CA VAL A 156 2.46 -11.02 -23.35
C VAL A 156 1.24 -11.25 -24.26
N GLY A 157 0.57 -10.19 -24.69
CA GLY A 157 -0.56 -10.27 -25.62
C GLY A 157 -0.17 -10.86 -26.98
N LEU A 158 0.96 -10.44 -27.54
CA LEU A 158 1.48 -10.95 -28.81
C LEU A 158 1.94 -12.41 -28.69
N TYR A 159 2.64 -12.76 -27.61
CA TYR A 159 3.11 -14.13 -27.38
C TYR A 159 1.97 -15.13 -27.26
N THR A 160 0.92 -14.78 -26.50
CA THR A 160 -0.25 -15.63 -26.30
C THR A 160 -1.11 -15.79 -27.56
N ARG A 161 -1.20 -14.77 -28.42
CA ARG A 161 -1.83 -14.91 -29.74
C ARG A 161 -1.06 -15.89 -30.64
N ARG A 162 0.26 -15.80 -30.68
CA ARG A 162 1.11 -16.67 -31.53
C ARG A 162 1.02 -18.15 -31.13
N SER A 163 0.96 -18.46 -29.84
CA SER A 163 0.86 -19.85 -29.37
C SER A 163 -0.50 -20.50 -29.68
N SER A 164 -1.58 -19.73 -29.69
CA SER A 164 -2.92 -20.21 -30.07
C SER A 164 -3.01 -20.60 -31.54
N VAL A 165 -2.32 -19.87 -32.43
CA VAL A 165 -2.29 -20.16 -33.87
C VAL A 165 -1.47 -21.42 -34.18
N LYS A 166 -0.46 -21.73 -33.37
CA LYS A 166 0.39 -22.91 -33.60
C LYS A 166 -0.30 -24.24 -33.24
N LYS A 167 -1.33 -24.20 -32.40
CA LYS A 167 -2.07 -25.39 -31.93
C LYS A 167 -3.18 -25.87 -32.89
N THR A 168 -3.41 -25.16 -34.00
CA THR A 168 -4.46 -25.45 -34.98
C THR A 168 -3.94 -26.03 -36.30
N ARG A 169 -2.66 -26.43 -36.37
CA ARG A 169 -2.17 -27.26 -37.49
C ARG A 169 -2.17 -28.74 -37.07
N PRO A 170 -2.92 -29.61 -37.78
CA PRO A 170 -2.92 -31.06 -37.55
C PRO A 170 -1.57 -31.69 -37.89
#